data_AF-A0A8H9WV69-F1
#
_entry.id   AF-A0A8H9WV69-F1
#
_cell.length_a   1.000
_cell.length_b   1.000
_cell.length_c   1.000
_cell.angle_alpha   90.00
_cell.angle_beta   90.00
_cell.angle_gamma   90.00
#
_symmetry.space_group_name_H-M   'P 1'
#
loop_
_entity.id
_entity.type
_entity.pdbx_description
1 polymer ?
#
loop_
_entity_poly.entity_id
_entity_poly.type
_entity_poly.pdbx_seq_one_letter_code
_entity_poly.pdbx_strand_id
1 'polypeptide(L)' 'MPSIKSFRNAELRATGPSGESCRLKVLGFALFGGKPSDDRFARTGRIDVHIAEIEGGPVGLRWEVTPS' A
#
# COMPACT_ATOMS: atom_id res chain seq x y z
N MET A 1 1.51 -16.97 6.22
CA MET A 1 2.15 -15.64 6.13
C MET A 1 1.49 -14.87 5.00
N PRO A 2 1.34 -13.53 5.11
CA PRO A 2 0.86 -12.71 3.99
C PRO A 2 1.80 -12.88 2.78
N SER A 3 1.23 -12.99 1.58
CA SER A 3 1.98 -13.11 0.32
C SER A 3 1.89 -11.79 -0.44
N ILE A 4 2.85 -11.50 -1.31
CA ILE A 4 2.78 -10.32 -2.18
C ILE A 4 1.50 -10.33 -3.02
N LYS A 5 0.96 -11.51 -3.35
CA LYS A 5 -0.30 -11.63 -4.11
C LYS A 5 -1.50 -11.04 -3.36
N SER A 6 -1.53 -11.06 -2.04
CA SER A 6 -2.67 -10.49 -1.27
C SER A 6 -2.74 -8.97 -1.36
N PHE A 7 -1.66 -8.30 -1.78
CA PHE A 7 -1.66 -6.85 -2.00
C PHE A 7 -2.20 -6.47 -3.37
N ARG A 8 -2.25 -7.39 -4.34
CA ARG A 8 -2.70 -7.07 -5.70
C ARG A 8 -4.18 -6.69 -5.68
N ASN A 9 -4.51 -5.51 -6.20
CA ASN A 9 -5.86 -4.95 -6.19
C ASN A 9 -6.46 -4.73 -4.79
N ALA A 10 -5.65 -4.81 -3.73
CA ALA A 10 -6.12 -4.57 -2.38
C ALA A 10 -6.59 -3.12 -2.25
N GLU A 11 -7.69 -2.94 -1.52
CA GLU A 11 -8.14 -1.62 -1.10
C GLU A 11 -7.56 -1.30 0.27
N LEU A 12 -7.09 -0.07 0.41
CA LEU A 12 -6.50 0.45 1.63
C LEU A 12 -7.23 1.72 2.04
N ARG A 13 -7.30 1.93 3.34
CA ARG A 13 -7.77 3.18 3.93
C ARG A 13 -6.55 3.92 4.45
N ALA A 14 -6.38 5.16 4.04
CA ALA A 14 -5.41 6.06 4.65
C ALA A 14 -6.13 7.08 5.52
N THR A 15 -5.64 7.31 6.73
CA THR A 15 -6.19 8.27 7.69
C THR A 15 -5.14 9.34 7.97
N GLY A 16 -5.51 10.60 7.76
CA GLY A 16 -4.67 11.75 8.02
C GLY A 16 -4.68 12.19 9.49
N PRO A 17 -3.73 13.05 9.87
CA PRO A 17 -3.55 13.47 11.26
C PRO A 17 -4.72 14.29 11.83
N SER A 18 -5.62 14.81 10.99
CA SER A 18 -6.81 15.56 11.42
C SER A 18 -8.09 14.71 11.37
N GLY A 19 -7.97 13.40 11.15
CA GLY A 19 -9.10 12.46 11.05
C GLY A 19 -9.73 12.36 9.66
N GLU A 20 -9.19 13.09 8.67
CA GLU A 20 -9.55 12.91 7.27
C GLU A 20 -9.20 11.50 6.79
N SER A 21 -9.94 10.96 5.81
CA SER A 21 -9.64 9.63 5.26
C SER A 21 -9.76 9.60 3.75
N CYS A 22 -8.94 8.77 3.12
CA CYS A 22 -9.00 8.47 1.70
C CYS A 22 -9.03 6.96 1.46
N ARG A 23 -9.63 6.56 0.33
CA ARG A 23 -9.61 5.18 -0.16
C ARG A 23 -8.63 5.05 -1.31
N LEU A 24 -7.81 4.01 -1.23
CA LEU A 24 -6.72 3.74 -2.15
C LEU A 24 -6.85 2.33 -2.73
N LYS A 25 -6.37 2.15 -3.95
CA LYS A 25 -6.23 0.82 -4.57
C LYS A 25 -4.79 0.54 -4.94
N VAL A 26 -4.29 -0.63 -4.58
CA VAL A 26 -2.99 -1.11 -5.06
C VAL A 26 -3.08 -1.49 -6.53
N LEU A 27 -2.36 -0.76 -7.39
CA LEU A 27 -2.25 -1.03 -8.82
C LEU A 27 -1.21 -2.12 -9.12
N GLY A 28 -0.17 -2.19 -8.28
CA GLY A 28 0.95 -3.10 -8.48
C GLY A 28 2.10 -2.79 -7.54
N PHE A 29 3.29 -3.25 -7.93
CA PHE A 29 4.50 -3.14 -7.13
C PHE A 29 5.52 -2.28 -7.83
N ALA A 30 6.32 -1.56 -7.06
CA ALA A 30 7.53 -0.96 -7.57
C ALA A 30 8.44 -2.04 -8.18
N LEU A 31 9.00 -1.76 -9.35
CA LEU A 31 10.00 -2.62 -10.00
C LEU A 31 11.43 -2.13 -9.78
N PHE A 32 11.59 -0.89 -9.28
CA PHE A 32 12.88 -0.38 -8.89
C PHE A 32 13.40 -1.15 -7.66
N GLY A 33 14.68 -1.52 -7.67
CA GLY A 33 15.26 -2.36 -6.60
C GLY A 33 14.96 -3.86 -6.74
N GLY A 34 14.48 -4.32 -7.90
CA GLY A 34 14.31 -5.73 -8.24
C GLY A 34 12.86 -6.22 -8.15
N LYS A 35 12.61 -7.43 -8.67
CA LYS A 35 11.27 -8.02 -8.70
C LYS A 35 10.77 -8.28 -7.26
N PRO A 36 9.53 -7.89 -6.92
CA PRO A 36 8.93 -8.26 -5.63
C PRO A 36 8.82 -9.79 -5.51
N SER A 37 9.10 -10.31 -4.31
CA SER A 37 9.01 -11.73 -4.00
C SER A 37 8.55 -11.97 -2.57
N ASP A 38 7.88 -13.09 -2.35
CA ASP A 38 7.47 -13.53 -1.01
C ASP A 38 8.68 -13.71 -0.08
N ASP A 39 9.79 -14.27 -0.58
CA ASP A 39 11.02 -14.45 0.20
C ASP A 39 11.59 -13.12 0.72
N ARG A 40 11.65 -12.10 -0.14
CA ARG A 40 12.13 -10.77 0.27
C ARG A 40 11.19 -10.15 1.28
N PHE A 41 9.88 -10.28 1.06
CA PHE A 41 8.87 -9.73 1.95
C PHE A 41 8.93 -10.41 3.33
N ALA A 42 9.02 -11.74 3.38
CA ALA A 42 9.16 -12.50 4.61
C ALA A 42 10.41 -12.11 5.42
N ARG A 43 11.53 -11.84 4.73
CA ARG A 43 12.80 -11.45 5.37
C ARG A 43 12.82 -10.00 5.86
N THR A 44 12.14 -9.09 5.17
CA THR A 44 12.28 -7.63 5.40
C THR A 44 11.05 -6.97 6.00
N GLY A 45 9.87 -7.59 5.88
CA GLY A 45 8.59 -6.97 6.19
C GLY A 45 8.24 -5.77 5.30
N ARG A 46 8.99 -5.52 4.22
CA ARG A 46 8.84 -4.32 3.38
C ARG A 46 8.39 -4.69 1.98
N ILE A 47 7.45 -3.89 1.46
CA ILE A 47 6.98 -3.97 0.08
C ILE A 47 6.61 -2.57 -0.40
N ASP A 48 7.09 -2.22 -1.59
CA ASP A 48 6.79 -0.95 -2.24
C ASP A 48 5.67 -1.17 -3.25
N VAL A 49 4.59 -0.40 -3.13
CA VAL A 49 3.37 -0.53 -3.96
C VAL A 49 3.07 0.77 -4.70
N HIS A 50 2.52 0.65 -5.91
CA HIS A 50 1.90 1.77 -6.61
C HIS A 50 0.41 1.79 -6.27
N ILE A 51 -0.11 2.98 -5.96
CA ILE A 51 -1.51 3.19 -5.59
C ILE A 51 -2.22 4.11 -6.59
N ALA A 52 -3.53 3.97 -6.68
CA ALA A 52 -4.43 4.99 -7.21
C ALA A 52 -5.35 5.47 -6.09
N GLU A 53 -5.65 6.77 -6.10
CA GLU A 53 -6.71 7.35 -5.29
C GLU A 53 -8.07 6.97 -5.86
N ILE A 54 -8.95 6.45 -5.01
CA ILE A 54 -10.36 6.20 -5.36
C ILE A 54 -11.21 7.39 -4.91
N GLU A 55 -10.96 7.90 -3.69
CA GLU A 55 -11.77 8.94 -3.04
C GLU A 55 -10.96 9.60 -1.91
N GLY A 56 -11.12 10.91 -1.70
CA GLY A 56 -10.56 11.63 -0.53
C GLY A 56 -9.27 12.41 -0.78
N GLY A 57 -8.73 12.38 -2.00
CA GLY A 57 -7.58 13.21 -2.40
C GLY A 57 -6.21 12.65 -1.98
N PRO A 58 -5.15 13.45 -2.11
CA PRO A 58 -3.77 12.97 -2.00
C PRO A 58 -3.37 12.56 -0.60
N VAL A 59 -2.62 11.45 -0.50
CA VAL A 59 -2.07 10.93 0.76
C VAL A 59 -0.83 11.72 1.16
N GLY A 60 -0.80 12.20 2.41
CA GLY A 60 0.35 12.91 2.97
C GLY A 60 1.33 12.00 3.72
N LEU A 61 2.53 12.52 3.99
CA LEU A 61 3.61 11.78 4.67
C LEU A 61 3.29 11.32 6.10
N ARG A 62 2.30 11.95 6.76
CA ARG A 62 1.92 11.65 8.15
C ARG A 62 0.67 10.77 8.26
N TRP A 63 0.20 10.23 7.14
CA TRP A 63 -1.02 9.45 7.11
C TRP A 63 -0.72 7.99 7.47
N GLU A 64 -1.62 7.36 8.20
CA GLU A 64 -1.56 5.94 8.54
C GLU A 64 -2.37 5.13 7.54
N VAL A 65 -1.85 3.98 7.11
CA VAL A 65 -2.50 3.14 6.10
C VAL A 65 -2.88 1.79 6.71
N THR A 66 -4.14 1.42 6.58
CA THR A 66 -4.68 0.12 7.01
C THR A 66 -5.38 -0.58 5.85
N PRO A 67 -5.55 -1.92 5.89
CA PRO A 67 -6.53 -2.58 5.03
C PRO A 67 -7.91 -1.91 5.18
N SER A 68 -8.64 -1.77 4.07
CA SER A 68 -10.04 -1.32 4.06
C SER A 68 -11.00 -2.39 4.55
#